data_AF-A0A832Y6K0-F1
#
_entry.id   AF-A0A832Y6K0-F1
#
_cell.length_a   1.000
_cell.length_b   1.000
_cell.length_c   1.000
_cell.angle_alpha   90.00
_cell.angle_beta   90.00
_cell.angle_gamma   90.00
#
_symmetry.space_group_name_H-M   'P 1'
#
loop_
_entity.id
_entity.type
_entity.pdbx_description
1 polymer ?
#
loop_
_entity_poly.entity_id
_entity_poly.type
_entity_poly.pdbx_seq_one_letter_code
_entity_poly.pdbx_strand_id
1 'polypeptide(L)'
;MDITIIAETQGDNLHPVTNQLVGAATSLGASPTILCAGGAGADTAAGIAGVGKVLSVIGDCFSTFDGGAWAAAFDAAAGTGVIIGAASAQGRDVAARIAARRGIPVVQDVVAISQGLTMTHPIYSGKAMQEVTVGDDCVVTL
;
A
#
# COMPACT_ATOMS: atom_id res chain seq x y z
N MET A 1 -15.61 2.15 -0.32
CA MET A 1 -14.44 1.61 0.40
C MET A 1 -13.29 2.52 0.09
N ASP A 2 -12.65 3.09 1.12
CA ASP A 2 -11.51 3.97 0.93
C ASP A 2 -10.25 3.12 0.86
N ILE A 3 -9.50 3.28 -0.24
CA ILE A 3 -8.22 2.61 -0.44
C ILE A 3 -7.13 3.65 -0.64
N THR A 4 -6.07 3.50 0.14
CA THR A 4 -4.85 4.27 -0.03
C THR A 4 -3.71 3.33 -0.44
N ILE A 5 -2.95 3.71 -1.46
CA ILE A 5 -1.78 2.98 -1.94
C ILE A 5 -0.52 3.77 -1.57
N ILE A 6 0.45 3.10 -0.94
CA ILE A 6 1.80 3.65 -0.75
C ILE A 6 2.62 3.32 -1.99
N ALA A 7 2.95 4.34 -2.78
CA ALA A 7 3.77 4.16 -3.97
C ALA A 7 5.24 4.00 -3.61
N GLU A 8 5.90 3.08 -4.32
CA GLU A 8 7.36 2.95 -4.29
C GLU A 8 7.99 3.68 -5.47
N THR A 9 9.24 4.09 -5.31
CA THR A 9 10.02 4.76 -6.34
C THR A 9 11.31 4.01 -6.65
N GLN A 10 11.80 4.17 -7.87
CA GLN A 10 13.10 3.70 -8.30
C GLN A 10 13.88 4.89 -8.85
N GLY A 11 14.73 5.47 -7.98
CA GLY A 11 15.27 6.81 -8.21
C GLY A 11 14.14 7.84 -8.18
N ASP A 12 14.08 8.70 -9.19
CA ASP A 12 13.04 9.73 -9.31
C ASP A 12 11.75 9.23 -9.97
N ASN A 13 11.73 7.97 -10.43
CA ASN A 13 10.61 7.40 -11.16
C ASN A 13 9.69 6.58 -10.27
N LEU A 14 8.41 6.55 -10.63
CA LEU A 14 7.43 5.66 -10.01
C LEU A 14 7.77 4.19 -10.31
N HIS A 15 7.83 3.35 -9.28
CA HIS A 15 8.05 1.92 -9.47
C HIS A 15 6.81 1.28 -10.13
N PRO A 16 6.96 0.40 -11.14
CA PRO A 16 5.85 -0.18 -11.88
C PRO A 16 4.83 -0.93 -11.02
N VAL A 17 5.24 -1.44 -9.86
CA VAL A 17 4.36 -2.12 -8.89
C VAL A 17 3.12 -1.29 -8.56
N THR A 18 3.23 0.04 -8.56
CA THR A 18 2.09 0.94 -8.29
C THR A 18 0.93 0.68 -9.25
N ASN A 19 1.17 0.34 -10.52
CA ASN A 19 0.11 -0.02 -11.46
C ASN A 19 -0.60 -1.32 -11.05
N GLN A 20 0.13 -2.29 -10.52
CA GLN A 20 -0.43 -3.56 -10.05
C GLN A 20 -1.29 -3.32 -8.79
N LEU A 21 -0.82 -2.48 -7.87
CA LEU A 21 -1.59 -2.09 -6.68
C LEU A 21 -2.88 -1.34 -7.06
N VAL A 22 -2.81 -0.45 -8.06
CA VAL A 22 -4.01 0.23 -8.61
C VAL A 22 -4.96 -0.78 -9.24
N GLY A 23 -4.45 -1.77 -9.97
CA GLY A 23 -5.24 -2.89 -10.50
C GLY A 23 -5.98 -3.66 -9.41
N ALA A 24 -5.32 -3.93 -8.28
CA ALA A 24 -5.95 -4.59 -7.13
C ALA A 24 -7.01 -3.70 -6.45
N ALA A 25 -6.74 -2.41 -6.28
CA ALA A 25 -7.72 -1.47 -5.72
C ALA A 25 -8.96 -1.33 -6.61
N THR A 26 -8.78 -1.25 -7.93
CA THR A 26 -9.86 -1.10 -8.90
C THR A 26 -10.69 -2.37 -9.07
N SER A 27 -10.09 -3.57 -8.94
CA SER A 27 -10.84 -4.83 -8.91
C SER A 27 -11.76 -4.93 -7.68
N LEU A 28 -11.44 -4.21 -6.61
CA LEU A 28 -12.29 -4.04 -5.44
C LEU A 28 -13.35 -2.95 -5.62
N GLY A 29 -13.41 -2.30 -6.78
CA GLY A 29 -14.38 -1.24 -7.09
C GLY A 29 -14.02 0.12 -6.49
N ALA A 30 -12.78 0.31 -6.04
CA ALA A 30 -12.32 1.58 -5.49
C ALA A 30 -11.50 2.38 -6.52
N SER A 31 -11.52 3.70 -6.35
CA SER A 31 -10.59 4.61 -7.03
C SER A 31 -9.57 5.10 -5.99
N PRO A 32 -8.35 4.54 -5.94
CA PRO A 32 -7.46 4.72 -4.80
C PRO A 32 -6.84 6.12 -4.73
N THR A 33 -6.46 6.51 -3.51
CA THR A 33 -5.53 7.61 -3.26
C THR A 33 -4.10 7.07 -3.28
N ILE A 34 -3.20 7.68 -4.06
CA ILE A 34 -1.78 7.29 -4.11
C ILE A 34 -0.95 8.24 -3.25
N LEU A 35 -0.14 7.71 -2.34
CA LEU A 35 0.83 8.47 -1.55
C LEU A 35 2.22 8.32 -2.16
N CYS A 36 2.84 9.45 -2.54
CA CYS A 36 4.18 9.48 -3.13
C CYS A 36 5.17 10.15 -2.17
N ALA A 37 6.20 9.42 -1.73
CA ALA A 37 7.30 9.95 -0.92
C ALA A 37 8.01 11.09 -1.66
N GLY A 38 8.12 12.27 -1.03
CA GLY A 38 8.79 13.44 -1.60
C GLY A 38 8.15 13.97 -2.91
N GLY A 39 6.97 13.45 -3.30
CA GLY A 39 6.36 13.73 -4.59
C GLY A 39 7.01 13.03 -5.80
N ALA A 40 8.00 12.17 -5.59
CA ALA A 40 8.63 11.43 -6.68
C ALA A 40 7.61 10.51 -7.37
N GLY A 41 7.53 10.61 -8.70
CA GLY A 41 6.59 9.85 -9.53
C GLY A 41 5.11 10.29 -9.44
N ALA A 42 4.78 11.42 -8.79
CA ALA A 42 3.39 11.85 -8.58
C ALA A 42 2.62 12.12 -9.90
N ASP A 43 3.24 12.81 -10.87
CA ASP A 43 2.62 13.08 -12.17
C ASP A 43 2.34 11.78 -12.94
N THR A 44 3.29 10.84 -12.91
CA THR A 44 3.13 9.51 -13.48
C THR A 44 1.98 8.76 -12.81
N ALA A 45 1.89 8.79 -11.48
CA ALA A 45 0.82 8.16 -10.73
C ALA A 45 -0.55 8.75 -11.07
N ALA A 46 -0.63 10.07 -11.26
CA ALA A 46 -1.88 10.75 -11.63
C ALA A 46 -2.38 10.36 -13.02
N GLY A 47 -1.48 9.93 -13.91
CA GLY A 47 -1.82 9.41 -15.24
C GLY A 47 -2.31 7.96 -15.26
N ILE A 48 -2.22 7.22 -14.15
CA ILE A 48 -2.65 5.82 -14.12
C ILE A 48 -4.18 5.74 -14.10
N ALA A 49 -4.75 5.02 -15.07
CA ALA A 49 -6.19 4.79 -15.13
C ALA A 49 -6.71 4.12 -13.86
N GLY A 50 -7.80 4.67 -13.30
CA GLY A 50 -8.42 4.19 -12.06
C GLY A 50 -7.98 4.94 -10.80
N VAL A 51 -6.85 5.67 -10.83
CA VAL A 51 -6.43 6.53 -9.71
C VAL A 51 -7.44 7.66 -9.50
N GLY A 52 -7.85 7.85 -8.24
CA GLY A 52 -8.81 8.89 -7.87
C GLY A 52 -8.15 10.17 -7.36
N LYS A 53 -7.02 10.01 -6.67
CA LYS A 53 -6.28 11.12 -6.07
C LYS A 53 -4.80 10.76 -5.93
N VAL A 54 -3.92 11.75 -6.04
CA VAL A 54 -2.49 11.61 -5.71
C VAL A 54 -2.13 12.64 -4.64
N LEU A 55 -1.35 12.20 -3.65
CA LEU A 55 -0.84 13.02 -2.56
C LEU A 55 0.69 12.88 -2.50
N SER A 56 1.39 13.97 -2.72
CA SER A 56 2.81 14.07 -2.44
C SER A 56 3.02 14.29 -0.95
N VAL A 57 3.66 13.35 -0.26
CA VAL A 57 4.00 13.47 1.16
C VAL A 57 5.41 14.05 1.23
N ILE A 58 5.52 15.32 1.63
CA ILE A 58 6.79 16.06 1.64
C ILE A 58 7.37 16.08 3.05
N GLY A 59 8.65 15.74 3.18
CA GLY A 59 9.38 15.81 4.44
C GLY A 59 10.82 15.31 4.29
N ASP A 60 11.71 15.82 5.14
CA ASP A 60 13.15 15.48 5.10
C ASP A 60 13.42 13.99 5.35
N CYS A 61 12.46 13.29 5.98
CA CYS A 61 12.55 11.86 6.26
C CYS A 61 12.63 10.98 4.99
N PHE A 62 12.24 11.48 3.82
CA PHE A 62 12.31 10.71 2.57
C PHE A 62 13.69 10.72 1.91
N SER A 63 14.65 11.48 2.45
CA SER A 63 16.03 11.55 1.93
C SER A 63 16.81 10.24 2.07
N THR A 64 16.51 9.45 3.09
CA THR A 64 17.04 8.11 3.31
C THR A 64 15.94 7.26 3.90
N PHE A 65 15.83 6.00 3.45
CA PHE A 65 14.78 5.13 3.95
C PHE A 65 14.96 4.87 5.45
N ASP A 66 13.94 5.24 6.23
CA ASP A 66 13.76 4.84 7.62
C ASP A 66 12.30 4.40 7.79
N GLY A 67 12.11 3.10 8.07
CA GLY A 67 10.77 2.52 8.14
C GLY A 67 9.86 3.18 9.19
N GLY A 68 10.43 3.67 10.30
CA GLY A 68 9.67 4.35 11.35
C GLY A 68 9.17 5.72 10.92
N ALA A 69 10.06 6.55 10.38
CA ALA A 69 9.76 7.90 9.92
C ALA A 69 8.84 7.89 8.68
N TRP A 70 9.08 6.98 7.74
CA TRP A 70 8.24 6.81 6.56
C TRP A 70 6.84 6.33 6.95
N ALA A 71 6.74 5.32 7.82
CA ALA A 71 5.45 4.85 8.32
C ALA A 71 4.68 5.97 9.02
N ALA A 72 5.33 6.77 9.88
CA ALA A 72 4.67 7.89 10.54
C ALA A 72 4.16 8.95 9.55
N ALA A 73 4.95 9.30 8.52
CA ALA A 73 4.58 10.28 7.52
C ALA A 73 3.41 9.80 6.63
N PHE A 74 3.47 8.55 6.16
CA PHE A 74 2.39 7.98 5.35
C PHE A 74 1.11 7.73 6.17
N ASP A 75 1.23 7.24 7.40
CA ASP A 75 0.11 7.04 8.33
C ASP A 75 -0.72 8.32 8.52
N ALA A 76 -0.04 9.45 8.69
CA ALA A 76 -0.69 10.75 8.84
C ALA A 76 -1.46 11.20 7.59
N ALA A 77 -1.10 10.70 6.41
CA ALA A 77 -1.73 11.05 5.12
C ALA A 77 -2.77 10.03 4.63
N ALA A 78 -2.74 8.78 5.13
CA ALA A 78 -3.43 7.66 4.50
C ALA A 78 -4.95 7.57 4.75
N GLY A 79 -5.52 8.39 5.63
CA GLY A 79 -6.94 8.29 6.00
C GLY A 79 -7.28 6.97 6.70
N THR A 80 -8.56 6.59 6.75
CA THR A 80 -9.07 5.29 7.25
C THR A 80 -9.31 4.30 6.09
N GLY A 81 -9.67 3.06 6.39
CA GLY A 81 -9.93 2.01 5.40
C GLY A 81 -8.71 1.13 5.11
N VAL A 82 -8.55 0.76 3.84
CA VAL A 82 -7.54 -0.20 3.40
C VAL A 82 -6.27 0.52 2.94
N ILE A 83 -5.14 0.18 3.54
CA ILE A 83 -3.82 0.65 3.07
C ILE A 83 -3.15 -0.48 2.32
N ILE A 84 -2.75 -0.23 1.08
CA ILE A 84 -2.06 -1.19 0.22
C ILE A 84 -0.62 -0.71 0.01
N GLY A 85 0.35 -1.59 0.27
CA GLY A 85 1.75 -1.39 -0.11
C GLY A 85 2.25 -2.51 -1.03
N ALA A 86 3.44 -2.35 -1.58
CA ALA A 86 4.11 -3.44 -2.29
C ALA A 86 4.66 -4.48 -1.30
N ALA A 87 4.70 -5.75 -1.68
CA ALA A 87 5.38 -6.82 -0.96
C ALA A 87 6.92 -6.77 -1.13
N SER A 88 7.50 -5.57 -1.15
CA SER A 88 8.95 -5.33 -1.17
C SER A 88 9.52 -5.32 0.25
N ALA A 89 10.85 -5.24 0.41
CA ALA A 89 11.44 -5.06 1.74
C ALA A 89 10.95 -3.77 2.43
N GLN A 90 10.87 -2.67 1.68
CA GLN A 90 10.41 -1.37 2.17
C GLN A 90 8.90 -1.35 2.44
N GLY A 91 8.10 -1.81 1.47
CA GLY A 91 6.64 -1.82 1.59
C GLY A 91 6.16 -2.69 2.75
N ARG A 92 6.77 -3.86 2.97
CA ARG A 92 6.45 -4.73 4.11
C ARG A 92 6.79 -4.09 5.47
N ASP A 93 7.95 -3.44 5.59
CA ASP A 93 8.36 -2.76 6.82
C ASP A 93 7.42 -1.59 7.16
N VAL A 94 7.16 -0.71 6.19
CA VAL A 94 6.25 0.43 6.35
C VAL A 94 4.83 -0.04 6.68
N ALA A 95 4.29 -1.00 5.93
CA ALA A 95 2.94 -1.53 6.13
C ALA A 95 2.75 -2.11 7.55
N ALA A 96 3.68 -2.95 8.01
CA ALA A 96 3.60 -3.55 9.34
C ALA A 96 3.63 -2.49 10.45
N ARG A 97 4.44 -1.45 10.29
CA ARG A 97 4.52 -0.35 11.27
C ARG A 97 3.26 0.51 11.30
N ILE A 98 2.66 0.82 10.15
CA ILE A 98 1.39 1.55 10.08
C ILE A 98 0.28 0.75 10.77
N ALA A 99 0.19 -0.55 10.49
CA ALA A 99 -0.78 -1.43 11.12
C ALA A 99 -0.62 -1.46 12.64
N ALA A 100 0.62 -1.61 13.12
CA ALA A 100 0.94 -1.59 14.55
C ALA A 100 0.59 -0.25 15.22
N ARG A 101 0.87 0.88 14.57
CA ARG A 101 0.54 2.24 15.07
C ARG A 101 -0.96 2.44 15.24
N ARG A 102 -1.76 1.88 14.34
CA ARG A 102 -3.22 2.00 14.33
C ARG A 102 -3.93 0.91 15.14
N GLY A 103 -3.24 -0.16 15.51
CA GLY A 103 -3.86 -1.31 16.17
C GLY A 103 -4.80 -2.10 15.25
N ILE A 104 -4.52 -2.15 13.95
CA ILE A 104 -5.34 -2.83 12.93
C ILE A 104 -4.59 -4.03 12.33
N PRO A 105 -5.29 -5.02 11.76
CA PRO A 105 -4.64 -6.19 11.16
C PRO A 105 -3.78 -5.82 9.95
N VAL A 106 -2.75 -6.65 9.72
CA VAL A 106 -1.93 -6.62 8.51
C VAL A 106 -1.88 -8.00 7.86
N VAL A 107 -2.09 -8.07 6.55
CA VAL A 107 -1.91 -9.28 5.74
C VAL A 107 -0.81 -9.04 4.73
N GLN A 108 0.23 -9.87 4.78
CA GLN A 108 1.44 -9.67 3.98
C GLN A 108 1.51 -10.67 2.82
N ASP A 109 2.10 -10.26 1.70
CA ASP A 109 2.39 -11.13 0.54
C ASP A 109 1.12 -11.72 -0.10
N VAL A 110 0.06 -10.92 -0.19
CA VAL A 110 -1.23 -11.34 -0.73
C VAL A 110 -1.13 -11.52 -2.24
N VAL A 111 -1.59 -12.67 -2.74
CA VAL A 111 -1.56 -13.03 -4.17
C VAL A 111 -2.94 -12.98 -4.82
N ALA A 112 -4.01 -12.93 -4.02
CA ALA A 112 -5.37 -12.73 -4.50
C ALA A 112 -6.19 -11.99 -3.45
N ILE A 113 -7.01 -11.05 -3.90
CA ILE A 113 -7.94 -10.29 -3.04
C ILE A 113 -9.30 -10.22 -3.75
N SER A 114 -10.36 -10.43 -2.97
CA SER A 114 -11.74 -10.43 -3.46
C SER A 114 -12.63 -9.50 -2.64
N GLN A 115 -13.85 -9.28 -3.13
CA GLN A 115 -14.85 -8.46 -2.45
C GLN A 115 -15.09 -8.98 -1.01
N GLY A 116 -15.27 -8.06 -0.06
CA GLY A 116 -15.36 -8.39 1.37
C GLY A 116 -14.03 -8.61 2.08
N LEU A 117 -12.90 -8.20 1.47
CA LEU A 117 -11.54 -8.29 2.04
C LEU A 117 -11.12 -9.71 2.42
N THR A 118 -11.55 -10.68 1.61
CA THR A 118 -11.02 -12.05 1.66
C THR A 118 -9.78 -12.13 0.78
N MET A 119 -8.66 -12.50 1.40
CA MET A 119 -7.32 -12.48 0.84
C MET A 119 -6.68 -13.86 0.91
N THR A 120 -5.92 -14.20 -0.13
CA THR A 120 -5.14 -15.44 -0.17
C THR A 120 -3.66 -15.10 -0.21
N HIS A 121 -2.87 -15.71 0.66
CA HIS A 121 -1.42 -15.50 0.71
C HIS A 121 -0.67 -16.82 0.99
N PRO A 122 0.59 -16.96 0.50
CA PRO A 122 1.38 -18.16 0.69
C PRO A 122 1.93 -18.23 2.11
N ILE A 123 1.89 -19.43 2.69
CA ILE A 123 2.53 -19.76 3.96
C ILE A 123 3.44 -20.99 3.78
N TYR A 124 4.28 -21.26 4.77
CA TYR A 124 5.26 -22.37 4.71
C TYR A 124 6.14 -22.35 3.45
N SER A 125 6.62 -21.17 3.05
CA SER A 125 7.40 -20.97 1.82
C SER A 125 6.64 -21.39 0.55
N GLY A 126 5.35 -21.05 0.47
CA GLY A 126 4.49 -21.32 -0.69
C GLY A 126 3.96 -22.75 -0.78
N LYS A 127 4.15 -23.58 0.25
CA LYS A 127 3.65 -24.97 0.26
C LYS A 127 2.17 -25.07 0.61
N ALA A 128 1.62 -24.04 1.23
CA ALA A 128 0.20 -23.93 1.51
C ALA A 128 -0.27 -22.50 1.24
N MET A 129 -1.54 -22.38 0.88
CA MET A 129 -2.21 -21.09 0.71
C MET A 129 -3.18 -20.93 1.87
N GLN A 130 -3.08 -19.81 2.57
CA GLN A 130 -4.03 -19.44 3.60
C GLN A 130 -5.00 -18.41 3.03
N GLU A 131 -6.28 -18.63 3.24
CA GLU A 131 -7.34 -17.65 3.01
C GLU A 131 -7.69 -17.00 4.35
N VAL A 132 -7.78 -15.67 4.37
CA VAL A 132 -8.09 -14.87 5.55
C VAL A 132 -9.06 -13.75 5.18
N THR A 133 -10.03 -13.51 6.04
CA THR A 133 -10.96 -12.37 5.92
C THR A 133 -10.70 -11.41 7.07
N VAL A 134 -10.61 -10.12 6.76
CA VAL A 134 -10.37 -9.05 7.75
C VAL A 134 -11.51 -8.04 7.73
N GLY A 135 -11.57 -7.20 8.78
CA GLY A 135 -12.51 -6.10 8.86
C GLY A 135 -12.14 -4.93 7.94
N ASP A 136 -12.99 -3.89 7.93
CA ASP A 136 -12.93 -2.78 6.97
C ASP A 136 -11.65 -1.93 7.04
N ASP A 137 -10.99 -1.88 8.21
CA ASP A 137 -9.69 -1.23 8.39
C ASP A 137 -8.57 -2.28 8.45
N CYS A 138 -7.71 -2.29 7.44
CA CYS A 138 -6.56 -3.20 7.39
C CYS A 138 -5.41 -2.64 6.57
N VAL A 139 -4.22 -3.18 6.79
CA VAL A 139 -3.06 -2.97 5.90
C VAL A 139 -2.77 -4.25 5.13
N VAL A 140 -2.48 -4.13 3.84
CA VAL A 140 -2.14 -5.26 2.98
C VAL A 140 -0.89 -4.96 2.16
N THR A 141 -0.07 -5.99 1.92
CA THR A 141 0.99 -5.93 0.90
C THR A 141 0.76 -6.95 -0.20
N LEU A 142 0.96 -6.51 -1.44
CA LEU A 142 0.75 -7.27 -2.69
C LEU A 142 2.02 -7.26 -3.54
#